data_AF-A0A957S2F1-F1
#
_entry.id   AF-A0A957S2F1-F1
#
_cell.length_a   1.000
_cell.length_b   1.000
_cell.length_c   1.000
_cell.angle_alpha   90.00
_cell.angle_beta   90.00
_cell.angle_gamma   90.00
#
_symmetry.space_group_name_H-M   'P 1'
#
loop_
_entity.id
_entity.type
_entity.pdbx_description
1 polymer ?
#
loop_
_entity_poly.entity_id
_entity_poly.type
_entity_poly.pdbx_seq_one_letter_code
_entity_poly.pdbx_strand_id
1 'polypeptide(L)'
;MNQSQYAKRIGISRSMVNRLVKKGVIHVDEWGDIDPAKADQALKDHQHPGYDHNRRATLPFDDHAVKESAPPLDLVGGDLLSGETDAQNSDGDTFRNHAKKEKKFKALIAEIDYLEKAGRLVDAKHMEVIAFQTFRDVRDALLNIPNRVAGALAAELGLDAATGQDKVFQILTKEITEALEEASHVDARSRAT
;
A
#
# COMPACT_ATOMS: atom_id res chain seq x y z
N MET A 1 5.33 -7.81 -52.96
CA MET A 1 4.07 -7.48 -52.24
C MET A 1 4.39 -6.43 -51.18
N ASN A 2 3.60 -5.36 -51.07
CA ASN A 2 3.91 -4.27 -50.15
C ASN A 2 3.68 -4.66 -48.67
N GLN A 3 4.44 -4.08 -47.74
CA GLN A 3 4.43 -4.32 -46.28
C GLN A 3 3.03 -4.29 -45.66
N SER A 4 2.16 -3.37 -46.08
CA SER A 4 0.78 -3.27 -45.58
C SER A 4 -0.10 -4.43 -46.03
N GLN A 5 0.11 -4.94 -47.25
CA GLN A 5 -0.63 -6.09 -47.74
C GLN A 5 -0.13 -7.38 -47.07
N TYR A 6 1.18 -7.52 -46.90
CA TYR A 6 1.79 -8.65 -46.20
C TYR A 6 1.32 -8.73 -44.73
N ALA A 7 1.29 -7.60 -44.02
CA ALA A 7 0.74 -7.47 -42.67
C ALA A 7 -0.71 -7.99 -42.54
N LYS A 8 -1.59 -7.62 -43.49
CA LYS A 8 -2.98 -8.06 -43.52
C LYS A 8 -3.13 -9.57 -43.77
N ARG A 9 -2.24 -10.16 -44.57
CA ARG A 9 -2.26 -11.59 -44.88
C ARG A 9 -1.91 -12.48 -43.68
N ILE A 10 -1.01 -12.00 -42.80
CA ILE A 10 -0.53 -12.75 -41.63
C ILE A 10 -1.29 -12.38 -40.35
N GLY A 11 -2.07 -11.29 -40.37
CA GLY A 11 -2.80 -10.81 -39.19
C GLY A 11 -1.91 -10.09 -38.17
N ILE A 12 -0.75 -9.60 -38.60
CA ILE A 12 0.21 -8.85 -37.77
C ILE A 12 0.15 -7.37 -38.14
N SER A 13 0.36 -6.46 -37.18
CA SER A 13 0.32 -5.01 -37.45
C SER A 13 1.44 -4.55 -38.41
N ARG A 14 1.15 -3.55 -39.27
CA ARG A 14 2.13 -2.95 -40.19
C ARG A 14 3.37 -2.41 -39.46
N SER A 15 3.20 -1.89 -38.24
CA SER A 15 4.30 -1.38 -37.40
C SER A 15 5.26 -2.50 -36.98
N MET A 16 4.73 -3.69 -36.69
CA MET A 16 5.55 -4.85 -36.37
C MET A 16 6.32 -5.36 -37.59
N VAL A 17 5.69 -5.38 -38.78
CA VAL A 17 6.37 -5.71 -40.04
C VAL A 17 7.50 -4.71 -40.33
N ASN A 18 7.26 -3.40 -40.15
CA ASN A 18 8.30 -2.38 -40.32
C ASN A 18 9.47 -2.57 -39.33
N ARG A 19 9.18 -2.95 -38.08
CA ARG A 19 10.21 -3.29 -37.09
C ARG A 19 11.04 -4.51 -37.50
N LEU A 20 10.42 -5.54 -38.08
CA LEU A 20 11.12 -6.74 -38.56
C LEU A 20 11.98 -6.46 -39.79
N VAL A 21 11.53 -5.57 -40.68
CA VAL A 21 12.34 -5.07 -41.79
C VAL A 21 13.54 -4.27 -41.27
N LYS A 22 13.34 -3.36 -40.30
CA LYS A 22 14.44 -2.61 -39.67
C LYS A 22 15.45 -3.48 -38.93
N LYS A 23 14.98 -4.59 -38.34
CA LYS A 23 15.84 -5.58 -37.68
C LYS A 23 16.55 -6.50 -38.67
N GLY A 24 16.27 -6.39 -39.98
CA GLY A 24 16.87 -7.24 -41.02
C GLY A 24 16.32 -8.67 -41.05
N VAL A 25 15.22 -8.95 -40.34
CA VAL A 25 14.61 -10.28 -40.29
C VAL A 25 13.80 -10.55 -41.55
N ILE A 26 13.05 -9.54 -42.04
CA ILE A 26 12.34 -9.64 -43.31
C ILE A 26 13.13 -8.84 -44.36
N HIS A 27 13.60 -9.54 -45.40
CA HIS A 27 14.25 -8.90 -46.54
C HIS A 27 13.21 -8.18 -47.41
N VAL A 28 13.60 -7.01 -47.91
CA VAL A 28 12.83 -6.21 -48.87
C VAL A 28 13.74 -6.01 -50.07
N ASP A 29 13.22 -6.28 -51.26
CA ASP A 29 13.99 -6.11 -52.50
C ASP A 29 14.15 -4.61 -52.83
N GLU A 30 15.04 -4.29 -53.78
CA GLU A 30 15.42 -2.91 -54.15
C GLU A 30 14.21 -2.01 -54.54
N TRP A 31 13.08 -2.62 -54.91
CA TRP A 31 11.83 -1.94 -55.26
C TRP A 31 10.84 -1.78 -54.09
N GLY A 32 11.24 -2.11 -52.85
CA GLY A 32 10.37 -1.97 -51.67
C GLY A 32 9.35 -3.10 -51.50
N ASP A 33 9.49 -4.18 -52.27
CA ASP A 33 8.61 -5.33 -52.27
C ASP A 33 9.13 -6.46 -51.38
N ILE A 34 8.22 -7.10 -50.64
CA ILE A 34 8.49 -8.30 -49.85
C ILE A 34 8.10 -9.54 -50.68
N ASP A 35 9.01 -10.51 -50.71
CA ASP A 35 8.75 -11.88 -51.14
C ASP A 35 8.05 -12.65 -50.00
N PRO A 36 6.75 -12.98 -50.15
CA PRO A 36 5.97 -13.57 -49.06
C PRO A 36 6.51 -14.94 -48.61
N ALA A 37 7.11 -15.73 -49.51
CA ALA A 37 7.61 -17.06 -49.16
C ALA A 37 8.83 -16.99 -48.24
N LYS A 38 9.78 -16.09 -48.55
CA LYS A 38 10.98 -15.86 -47.73
C LYS A 38 10.66 -15.19 -46.41
N ALA A 39 9.72 -14.25 -46.42
CA ALA A 39 9.32 -13.52 -45.22
C ALA A 39 8.54 -14.41 -44.22
N ASP A 40 7.72 -15.35 -44.70
CA ASP A 40 7.01 -16.32 -43.86
C ASP A 40 8.01 -17.27 -43.18
N GLN A 41 9.06 -17.68 -43.90
CA GLN A 41 10.13 -18.53 -43.36
C GLN A 41 10.93 -17.79 -42.29
N ALA A 42 11.38 -16.56 -42.56
CA ALA A 42 12.12 -15.76 -41.60
C ALA A 42 11.30 -15.43 -40.34
N LEU A 43 9.98 -15.27 -40.48
CA LEU A 43 9.09 -15.04 -39.34
C LEU A 43 8.93 -16.30 -38.48
N LYS A 44 8.86 -17.49 -39.08
CA LYS A 44 8.82 -18.77 -38.35
C LYS A 44 10.12 -19.00 -37.58
N ASP A 45 11.26 -18.75 -38.22
CA ASP A 45 12.57 -18.92 -37.60
C ASP A 45 12.80 -17.95 -36.43
N HIS A 46 12.20 -16.75 -36.49
CA HIS A 46 12.31 -15.72 -35.45
C HIS A 46 11.22 -15.83 -34.35
N GLN A 47 10.18 -16.65 -34.52
CA GLN A 47 9.15 -16.82 -33.50
C GLN A 47 9.56 -17.87 -32.46
N HIS A 48 9.96 -17.41 -31.27
CA HIS A 48 10.09 -18.28 -30.10
C HIS A 48 8.72 -18.84 -29.68
N PRO A 49 8.61 -20.14 -29.33
CA PRO A 49 7.35 -20.86 -29.09
C PRO A 49 6.64 -20.53 -27.75
N GLY A 50 6.63 -19.26 -27.35
CA GLY A 50 6.00 -18.81 -26.10
C GLY A 50 5.38 -17.40 -26.13
N TYR A 51 5.44 -16.69 -27.26
CA TYR A 51 4.85 -15.35 -27.36
C TYR A 51 3.45 -15.39 -27.97
N ASP A 52 2.50 -15.87 -27.18
CA ASP A 52 1.08 -15.68 -27.41
C ASP A 52 0.73 -14.19 -27.21
N HIS A 53 0.48 -13.48 -28.31
CA HIS A 53 0.09 -12.07 -28.30
C HIS A 53 -1.42 -11.87 -28.01
N ASN A 54 -2.14 -12.95 -27.71
CA ASN A 54 -3.59 -12.99 -27.51
C ASN A 54 -4.02 -13.22 -26.04
N ARG A 55 -3.16 -12.96 -25.04
CA ARG A 55 -3.64 -12.79 -23.64
C ARG A 55 -4.35 -11.45 -23.42
N ARG A 56 -5.42 -11.22 -24.19
CA ARG A 56 -6.33 -10.09 -24.00
C ARG A 56 -7.77 -10.58 -23.96
N ALA A 57 -8.05 -11.59 -23.15
CA ALA A 57 -9.35 -11.87 -22.57
C ALA A 57 -9.18 -12.91 -21.44
N THR A 58 -9.88 -12.70 -20.32
CA THR A 58 -10.07 -13.62 -19.18
C THR A 58 -8.85 -14.02 -18.35
N LEU A 59 -8.67 -13.34 -17.20
CA LEU A 59 -8.20 -14.00 -15.98
C LEU A 59 -9.42 -14.15 -15.05
N PRO A 60 -9.77 -15.38 -14.61
CA PRO A 60 -10.68 -15.60 -13.51
C PRO A 60 -10.04 -15.10 -12.21
N PHE A 61 -10.85 -14.49 -11.34
CA PHE A 61 -10.51 -14.28 -9.94
C PHE A 61 -10.30 -15.65 -9.29
N ASP A 62 -9.10 -15.92 -8.78
CA ASP A 62 -8.86 -16.97 -7.79
C ASP A 62 -8.30 -16.33 -6.52
N ASP A 63 -9.10 -16.46 -5.47
CA ASP A 63 -8.78 -16.18 -4.08
C ASP A 63 -7.78 -17.23 -3.54
N HIS A 64 -6.94 -16.75 -2.60
CA HIS A 64 -6.07 -17.53 -1.71
C HIS A 64 -4.79 -18.16 -2.28
N ALA A 65 -3.67 -17.44 -2.10
CA ALA A 65 -2.46 -17.99 -1.48
C ALA A 65 -1.53 -16.85 -1.05
N VAL A 66 -1.46 -16.61 0.25
CA VAL A 66 -0.43 -15.78 0.88
C VAL A 66 0.93 -16.40 0.58
N LYS A 67 1.69 -15.79 -0.32
CA LYS A 67 3.14 -15.98 -0.39
C LYS A 67 3.81 -14.75 0.19
N GLU A 68 4.18 -14.95 1.45
CA GLU A 68 5.18 -14.25 2.21
C GLU A 68 6.47 -14.10 1.39
N SER A 69 6.58 -12.96 0.70
CA SER A 69 7.84 -12.30 0.36
C SER A 69 7.50 -10.88 -0.09
N ALA A 70 7.00 -10.07 0.84
CA ALA A 70 7.03 -8.63 0.61
C ALA A 70 8.50 -8.19 0.66
N PRO A 71 9.00 -7.44 -0.33
CA PRO A 71 10.29 -6.77 -0.18
C PRO A 71 10.19 -5.82 1.04
N PRO A 72 11.33 -5.48 1.68
CA PRO A 72 11.31 -4.54 2.78
C PRO A 72 10.56 -3.28 2.35
N LEU A 73 9.65 -2.81 3.19
CA LEU A 73 9.06 -1.48 3.07
C LEU A 73 10.18 -0.47 3.37
N ASP A 74 11.03 -0.22 2.38
CA ASP A 74 11.82 0.99 2.33
C ASP A 74 10.82 2.13 2.15
N LEU A 75 10.33 2.67 3.27
CA LEU A 75 9.78 4.01 3.31
C LEU A 75 10.87 4.91 2.73
N VAL A 76 10.76 5.25 1.45
CA VAL A 76 11.61 6.24 0.76
C VAL A 76 11.25 7.61 1.34
N GLY A 77 11.62 7.82 2.60
CA GLY A 77 11.45 9.05 3.35
C GLY A 77 12.62 10.02 3.17
N GLY A 78 13.41 9.88 2.12
CA GLY A 78 14.67 10.61 1.97
C GLY A 78 14.91 11.32 0.65
N ASP A 79 14.01 11.23 -0.34
CA ASP A 79 14.31 11.72 -1.70
C ASP A 79 13.13 12.48 -2.34
N LEU A 80 12.45 13.31 -1.53
CA LEU A 80 11.32 14.12 -1.98
C LEU A 80 11.71 15.57 -2.31
N LEU A 81 12.95 15.98 -2.01
CA LEU A 81 13.39 17.37 -2.15
C LEU A 81 14.79 17.54 -2.78
N SER A 82 15.34 16.49 -3.39
CA SER A 82 16.48 16.61 -4.32
C SER A 82 15.97 17.22 -5.63
N GLY A 83 15.71 18.53 -5.57
CA GLY A 83 15.59 19.35 -6.76
C GLY A 83 16.95 19.41 -7.44
N GLU A 84 17.29 18.39 -8.24
CA GLU A 84 18.26 18.55 -9.31
C GLU A 84 17.68 19.56 -10.31
N THR A 85 18.02 20.83 -10.08
CA THR A 85 17.85 21.89 -11.06
C THR A 85 18.91 21.71 -12.13
N ASP A 86 18.67 20.77 -13.04
CA ASP A 86 19.37 20.79 -14.32
C ASP A 86 18.78 21.93 -15.16
N ALA A 87 19.57 22.99 -15.23
CA ALA A 87 19.37 24.12 -16.13
C ALA A 87 19.42 23.66 -17.59
N GLN A 88 18.66 24.36 -18.44
CA GLN A 88 18.72 24.36 -19.92
C GLN A 88 17.97 23.20 -20.62
N ASN A 89 16.71 23.43 -21.04
CA ASN A 89 16.22 23.24 -22.43
C ASN A 89 14.68 23.18 -22.55
N SER A 90 14.19 23.83 -23.62
CA SER A 90 12.89 23.76 -24.30
C SER A 90 11.57 23.82 -23.50
N ASP A 91 10.72 24.78 -23.87
CA ASP A 91 9.37 24.99 -23.33
C ASP A 91 8.46 23.75 -23.45
N GLY A 92 8.82 22.74 -24.25
CA GLY A 92 8.10 21.46 -24.36
C GLY A 92 8.49 20.41 -23.31
N ASP A 93 9.68 20.51 -22.72
CA ASP A 93 10.18 19.55 -21.73
C ASP A 93 9.68 19.86 -20.31
N THR A 94 9.40 21.13 -20.01
CA THR A 94 8.74 21.56 -18.77
C THR A 94 7.36 20.92 -18.65
N PHE A 95 6.48 21.02 -19.67
CA PHE A 95 5.14 20.41 -19.64
C PHE A 95 5.20 18.88 -19.49
N ARG A 96 6.14 18.22 -20.18
CA ARG A 96 6.34 16.78 -20.05
C ARG A 96 6.79 16.38 -18.65
N ASN A 97 7.67 17.17 -18.03
CA ASN A 97 8.14 16.93 -16.67
C ASN A 97 7.04 17.18 -15.63
N HIS A 98 6.20 18.21 -15.83
CA HIS A 98 5.01 18.45 -15.01
C HIS A 98 4.02 17.27 -15.10
N ALA A 99 3.70 16.81 -16.31
CA ALA A 99 2.79 15.69 -16.52
C ALA A 99 3.32 14.36 -15.93
N LYS A 100 4.64 14.14 -15.94
CA LYS A 100 5.27 12.99 -15.28
C LYS A 100 5.15 13.07 -13.75
N LYS A 101 5.43 14.24 -13.16
CA LYS A 101 5.30 14.47 -11.71
C LYS A 101 3.86 14.26 -11.24
N GLU A 102 2.89 14.84 -11.96
CA GLU A 102 1.46 14.68 -11.63
C GLU A 102 1.03 13.21 -11.67
N LYS A 103 1.46 12.45 -12.69
CA LYS A 103 1.18 11.01 -12.77
C LYS A 103 1.82 10.22 -11.62
N LYS A 104 3.04 10.58 -11.20
CA LYS A 104 3.70 9.95 -10.04
C LYS A 104 2.91 10.20 -8.76
N PHE A 105 2.51 11.44 -8.49
CA PHE A 105 1.70 11.75 -7.31
C PHE A 105 0.34 11.07 -7.33
N LYS A 106 -0.33 11.03 -8.50
CA LYS A 106 -1.59 10.28 -8.65
C LYS A 106 -1.43 8.78 -8.38
N ALA A 107 -0.33 8.18 -8.84
CA ALA A 107 -0.04 6.78 -8.57
C ALA A 107 0.20 6.53 -7.07
N LEU A 108 0.95 7.40 -6.39
CA LEU A 108 1.21 7.29 -4.95
C LEU A 108 -0.05 7.46 -4.11
N ILE A 109 -0.94 8.40 -4.46
CA ILE A 109 -2.23 8.56 -3.78
C ILE A 109 -3.07 7.29 -3.95
N ALA A 110 -3.15 6.74 -5.18
CA ALA A 110 -3.89 5.51 -5.43
C ALA A 110 -3.31 4.30 -4.67
N GLU A 111 -1.99 4.27 -4.44
CA GLU A 111 -1.33 3.25 -3.63
C GLU A 111 -1.67 3.40 -2.14
N ILE A 112 -1.63 4.62 -1.59
CA ILE A 112 -2.05 4.91 -0.22
C ILE A 112 -3.52 4.53 -0.02
N ASP A 113 -4.40 4.93 -0.94
CA ASP A 113 -5.83 4.59 -0.90
C ASP A 113 -6.08 3.08 -0.96
N TYR A 114 -5.27 2.37 -1.77
CA TYR A 114 -5.33 0.91 -1.83
C TYR A 114 -4.90 0.28 -0.51
N LEU A 115 -3.80 0.76 0.10
CA LEU A 115 -3.30 0.25 1.38
C LEU A 115 -4.25 0.55 2.55
N GLU A 116 -4.90 1.71 2.55
CA GLU A 116 -5.95 2.06 3.52
C GLU A 116 -7.16 1.12 3.38
N LYS A 117 -7.67 0.91 2.16
CA LYS A 117 -8.78 -0.01 1.90
C LYS A 117 -8.43 -1.48 2.16
N ALA A 118 -7.17 -1.85 1.97
CA ALA A 118 -6.64 -3.17 2.34
C ALA A 118 -6.47 -3.33 3.86
N GLY A 119 -6.74 -2.29 4.67
CA GLY A 119 -6.67 -2.32 6.12
C GLY A 119 -5.24 -2.36 6.67
N ARG A 120 -4.24 -2.03 5.84
CA ARG A 120 -2.82 -2.03 6.24
C ARG A 120 -2.31 -0.67 6.68
N LEU A 121 -3.05 0.40 6.38
CA LEU A 121 -2.71 1.77 6.75
C LEU A 121 -3.90 2.40 7.46
N VAL A 122 -3.64 3.04 8.60
CA VAL A 122 -4.63 3.85 9.33
C VAL A 122 -3.99 5.21 9.61
N ASP A 123 -4.78 6.28 9.55
CA ASP A 123 -4.31 7.61 9.92
C ASP A 123 -3.83 7.63 11.37
N ALA A 124 -2.56 8.01 11.55
CA ALA A 124 -1.90 8.08 12.85
C ALA A 124 -2.64 9.01 13.81
N LYS A 125 -3.16 10.14 13.32
CA LYS A 125 -3.91 11.09 14.17
C LYS A 125 -5.21 10.49 14.68
N HIS A 126 -5.90 9.74 13.83
CA HIS A 126 -7.14 9.08 14.20
C HIS A 126 -6.90 7.98 15.24
N MET A 127 -5.85 7.15 15.05
CA MET A 127 -5.46 6.13 16.03
C MET A 127 -5.04 6.74 17.36
N GLU A 128 -4.32 7.85 17.37
CA GLU A 128 -3.94 8.56 18.58
C GLU A 128 -5.16 8.99 19.39
N VAL A 129 -6.14 9.61 18.74
CA VAL A 129 -7.40 10.03 19.39
C VAL A 129 -8.17 8.83 19.94
N ILE A 130 -8.33 7.76 19.15
CA ILE A 130 -9.02 6.54 19.60
C ILE A 130 -8.30 5.90 20.79
N ALA A 131 -6.97 5.83 20.74
CA ALA A 131 -6.18 5.28 21.84
C ALA A 131 -6.39 6.10 23.11
N PHE A 132 -6.24 7.43 23.06
CA PHE A 132 -6.46 8.29 24.22
C PHE A 132 -7.87 8.21 24.78
N GLN A 133 -8.88 8.15 23.91
CA GLN A 133 -10.26 7.99 24.34
C GLN A 133 -10.46 6.64 25.03
N THR A 134 -9.94 5.55 24.45
CA THR A 134 -10.03 4.21 25.04
C THR A 134 -9.33 4.14 26.40
N PHE A 135 -8.15 4.76 26.54
CA PHE A 135 -7.46 4.84 27.83
C PHE A 135 -8.23 5.64 28.87
N ARG A 136 -8.89 6.73 28.45
CA ARG A 136 -9.77 7.51 29.34
C ARG A 136 -10.93 6.66 29.83
N ASP A 137 -11.58 5.93 28.93
CA ASP A 137 -12.70 5.05 29.28
C ASP A 137 -12.27 3.94 30.25
N VAL A 138 -11.10 3.34 30.03
CA VAL A 138 -10.51 2.34 30.95
C VAL A 138 -10.20 2.96 32.31
N ARG A 139 -9.55 4.13 32.36
CA ARG A 139 -9.24 4.83 33.61
C ARG A 139 -10.51 5.16 34.39
N ASP A 140 -11.50 5.71 33.73
CA ASP A 140 -12.76 6.11 34.36
C ASP A 140 -13.54 4.87 34.84
N ALA A 141 -13.48 3.76 34.10
CA ALA A 141 -14.02 2.48 34.54
C ALA A 141 -13.32 1.94 35.81
N LEU A 142 -11.99 2.02 35.88
CA LEU A 142 -11.21 1.62 37.06
C LEU A 142 -11.55 2.48 38.28
N LEU A 143 -11.58 3.81 38.13
CA LEU A 143 -11.92 4.73 39.20
C LEU A 143 -13.37 4.59 39.69
N ASN A 144 -14.26 4.00 38.89
CA ASN A 144 -15.64 3.71 39.28
C ASN A 144 -15.81 2.37 40.01
N ILE A 145 -14.80 1.48 40.02
CA ILE A 145 -14.86 0.20 40.74
C ILE A 145 -15.22 0.39 42.21
N PRO A 146 -14.54 1.27 42.99
CA PRO A 146 -14.81 1.44 44.42
C PRO A 146 -16.28 1.80 44.70
N ASN A 147 -16.89 2.68 43.90
CA ASN A 147 -18.31 3.05 44.06
C ASN A 147 -19.25 1.85 43.92
N ARG A 148 -18.90 0.90 43.05
CA ARG A 148 -19.74 -0.28 42.77
C ARG A 148 -19.57 -1.39 43.80
N VAL A 149 -18.36 -1.58 44.34
CA VAL A 149 -18.04 -2.73 45.20
C VAL A 149 -17.95 -2.39 46.68
N ALA A 150 -17.69 -1.14 47.07
CA ALA A 150 -17.47 -0.79 48.48
C ALA A 150 -18.68 -1.10 49.37
N GLY A 151 -19.90 -0.84 48.90
CA GLY A 151 -21.12 -1.16 49.66
C GLY A 151 -21.35 -2.67 49.79
N ALA A 152 -21.15 -3.43 48.70
CA ALA A 152 -21.28 -4.89 48.72
C ALA A 152 -20.25 -5.55 49.64
N LEU A 153 -18.99 -5.12 49.56
CA LEU A 153 -17.90 -5.62 50.40
C LEU A 153 -18.10 -5.25 51.88
N ALA A 154 -18.58 -4.03 52.18
CA ALA A 154 -18.87 -3.63 53.56
C ALA A 154 -19.99 -4.49 54.17
N ALA A 155 -21.01 -4.83 53.37
CA ALA A 155 -22.10 -5.71 53.79
C ALA A 155 -21.63 -7.16 54.05
N GLU A 156 -20.77 -7.72 53.18
CA GLU A 156 -20.20 -9.06 53.37
C GLU A 156 -19.28 -9.15 54.58
N LEU A 157 -18.50 -8.09 54.86
CA LEU A 157 -17.57 -8.03 55.98
C LEU A 157 -18.24 -7.72 57.33
N GLY A 158 -19.56 -7.48 57.36
CA GLY A 158 -20.31 -7.16 58.58
C GLY A 158 -19.87 -5.85 59.23
N LEU A 159 -19.27 -4.94 58.47
CA LEU A 159 -18.84 -3.64 58.95
C LEU A 159 -20.04 -2.68 59.02
N ASP A 160 -19.97 -1.70 59.93
CA ASP A 160 -20.97 -0.64 60.03
C ASP A 160 -21.23 0.01 58.65
N ALA A 161 -22.50 0.12 58.27
CA ALA A 161 -22.91 0.45 56.90
C ALA A 161 -22.36 1.80 56.42
N ALA A 162 -22.17 2.76 57.33
CA ALA A 162 -21.56 4.05 57.01
C ALA A 162 -20.03 4.00 57.13
N THR A 163 -19.51 3.61 58.29
CA THR A 163 -18.08 3.73 58.59
C THR A 163 -17.21 2.69 57.86
N GLY A 164 -17.77 1.51 57.58
CA GLY A 164 -17.10 0.42 56.88
C GLY A 164 -17.01 0.65 55.39
N GLN A 165 -18.11 1.12 54.78
CA GLN A 165 -18.16 1.44 53.36
C GLN A 165 -17.15 2.52 52.98
N ASP A 166 -17.06 3.59 53.79
CA ASP A 166 -16.10 4.68 53.54
C ASP A 166 -14.65 4.20 53.62
N LYS A 167 -14.33 3.31 54.57
CA LYS A 167 -12.97 2.74 54.70
C LYS A 167 -12.61 1.85 53.52
N VAL A 168 -13.51 0.96 53.11
CA VAL A 168 -13.30 0.08 51.95
C VAL A 168 -13.13 0.91 50.68
N PHE A 169 -13.97 1.94 50.50
CA PHE A 169 -13.86 2.87 49.39
C PHE A 169 -12.51 3.57 49.35
N GLN A 170 -12.04 4.10 50.49
CA GLN A 170 -10.75 4.79 50.59
C GLN A 170 -9.57 3.88 50.26
N ILE A 171 -9.55 2.66 50.81
CA ILE A 171 -8.48 1.69 50.55
C ILE A 171 -8.45 1.32 49.06
N LEU A 172 -9.59 0.96 48.48
CA LEU A 172 -9.66 0.60 47.07
C LEU A 172 -9.29 1.76 46.15
N THR A 173 -9.75 2.98 46.46
CA THR A 173 -9.42 4.16 45.67
C THR A 173 -7.92 4.42 45.70
N LYS A 174 -7.29 4.34 46.88
CA LYS A 174 -5.86 4.53 47.04
C LYS A 174 -5.06 3.53 46.21
N GLU A 175 -5.37 2.24 46.32
CA GLU A 175 -4.65 1.19 45.58
C GLU A 175 -4.83 1.31 44.06
N ILE A 176 -6.05 1.64 43.59
CA ILE A 176 -6.29 1.85 42.16
C ILE A 176 -5.52 3.08 41.66
N THR A 177 -5.45 4.16 42.44
CA THR A 177 -4.65 5.33 42.06
C THR A 177 -3.15 5.04 42.02
N GLU A 178 -2.61 4.30 43.01
CA GLU A 178 -1.19 3.92 43.01
C GLU A 178 -0.86 3.00 41.82
N ALA A 179 -1.72 2.03 41.51
CA ALA A 179 -1.56 1.16 40.34
C ALA A 179 -1.62 1.93 39.01
N LEU A 180 -2.49 2.95 38.91
CA LEU A 180 -2.57 3.83 37.74
C LEU A 180 -1.33 4.71 37.60
N GLU A 181 -0.78 5.21 38.70
CA GLU A 181 0.48 5.96 38.71
C GLU A 181 1.66 5.09 38.26
N GLU A 182 1.77 3.87 38.77
CA GLU A 182 2.81 2.92 38.35
C GLU A 182 2.72 2.59 36.86
N ALA A 183 1.52 2.33 36.34
CA ALA A 183 1.30 2.09 34.92
C ALA A 183 1.73 3.30 34.06
N SER A 184 1.47 4.53 34.53
CA SER A 184 1.89 5.75 33.83
C SER A 184 3.42 5.90 33.76
N HIS A 185 4.14 5.44 34.79
CA HIS A 185 5.60 5.47 34.81
C HIS A 185 6.24 4.44 33.88
N VAL A 186 5.58 3.30 33.65
CA VAL A 186 6.03 2.29 32.68
C VAL A 186 5.95 2.84 31.25
N ASP A 187 4.86 3.52 30.90
CA ASP A 187 4.72 4.14 29.58
C ASP A 187 5.80 5.20 29.30
N ALA A 188 6.12 6.05 30.29
CA ALA A 188 7.17 7.05 30.18
C ALA A 188 8.56 6.45 29.92
N ARG A 189 8.83 5.25 30.45
CA ARG A 189 10.09 4.52 30.19
C ARG A 189 10.12 3.88 28.80
N SER A 190 9.00 3.37 28.32
CA SER A 190 8.90 2.74 26.99
C SER A 190 9.10 3.72 25.83
N ARG A 191 8.71 5.00 26.00
CA ARG A 191 8.89 6.04 24.97
C ARG A 191 10.31 6.62 24.91
N ALA A 192 11.16 6.32 25.89
CA ALA A 192 12.53 6.84 25.97
C ALA A 192 13.57 5.90 25.33
N THR A 193 13.15 4.72 24.86
CA THR A 193 13.96 3.71 24.16
C THR A 193 13.55 3.61 22.70
#